data_AF-A0A916J6S2-F1
#
_entry.id   AF-A0A916J6S2-F1
#
_cell.length_a   1.000
_cell.length_b   1.000
_cell.length_c   1.000
_cell.angle_alpha   90.00
_cell.angle_beta   90.00
_cell.angle_gamma   90.00
#
_symmetry.space_group_name_H-M   'P 1'
#
loop_
_entity.id
_entity.type
_entity.pdbx_description
1 polymer ?
#
loop_
_entity_poly.entity_id
_entity_poly.type
_entity_poly.pdbx_seq_one_letter_code
_entity_poly.pdbx_strand_id
1 'polypeptide(L)' 'MGSGWGCPHEVNDTCTRVNNLPCDPGMKGCVLHGRFVFINKDKNTRLREKQDREKTDDVDDENTS' A
#
# COMPACT_ATOMS: atom_id res chain seq x y z
N MET A 1 -6.42 17.57 19.87
CA MET A 1 -7.26 16.43 19.41
C MET A 1 -6.38 15.49 18.62
N GLY A 2 -6.49 14.20 18.92
CA GLY A 2 -5.39 13.23 18.86
C GLY A 2 -4.67 13.10 17.52
N SER A 3 -3.35 13.00 17.59
CA SER A 3 -2.47 12.40 16.59
C SER A 3 -2.74 10.90 16.45
N GLY A 4 -4.01 10.54 16.21
CA GLY A 4 -4.45 9.19 15.95
C GLY A 4 -4.14 8.85 14.50
N TRP A 5 -3.80 7.60 14.27
CA TRP A 5 -3.48 7.00 12.97
C TRP A 5 -4.69 6.95 12.01
N GLY A 6 -5.44 8.05 11.88
CA GLY A 6 -6.54 8.23 10.94
C GLY A 6 -6.02 8.67 9.59
N CYS A 7 -6.58 8.13 8.51
CA CYS A 7 -6.21 8.55 7.16
C CYS A 7 -6.59 10.03 6.98
N PRO A 8 -5.69 10.92 6.52
CA PRO A 8 -6.00 12.35 6.36
C PRO A 8 -7.09 12.63 5.31
N HIS A 9 -7.45 11.63 4.51
CA HIS A 9 -8.49 11.69 3.50
C HIS A 9 -9.81 11.04 3.95
N GLU A 10 -9.87 10.54 5.18
CA GLU A 10 -11.08 9.98 5.77
C GLU A 10 -12.02 11.08 6.25
N VAL A 11 -13.27 11.04 5.78
CA VAL A 11 -14.34 11.92 6.19
C VAL A 11 -15.61 11.08 6.33
N ASN A 12 -16.23 11.07 7.51
CA ASN A 12 -17.44 10.26 7.79
C ASN A 12 -17.30 8.78 7.38
N ASP A 13 -16.21 8.13 7.80
CA ASP A 13 -15.89 6.72 7.45
C ASP A 13 -15.68 6.44 5.95
N THR A 14 -15.63 7.48 5.12
CA THR A 14 -15.39 7.37 3.68
C THR A 14 -14.06 7.99 3.27
N CYS A 15 -13.41 7.40 2.28
CA CYS A 15 -12.16 7.91 1.75
C CYS A 15 -12.42 8.84 0.55
N THR A 16 -12.21 10.14 0.75
CA THR A 16 -12.35 11.16 -0.31
C THR A 16 -11.35 10.96 -1.46
N ARG A 17 -10.25 10.25 -1.21
CA ARG A 17 -9.24 9.89 -2.22
C ARG A 17 -9.63 8.69 -3.07
N VAL A 18 -10.48 7.80 -2.55
CA VAL A 18 -10.88 6.56 -3.22
C VAL A 18 -12.40 6.57 -3.42
N ASN A 19 -12.87 7.42 -4.33
CA ASN A 19 -14.27 7.48 -4.77
C ASN A 19 -15.33 7.50 -3.64
N ASN A 20 -15.00 8.06 -2.46
CA ASN A 20 -15.88 8.05 -1.27
C ASN A 20 -16.31 6.63 -0.83
N LEU A 21 -15.46 5.62 -1.08
CA LEU A 21 -15.66 4.27 -0.56
C LEU A 21 -15.36 4.20 0.94
N PRO A 22 -15.85 3.16 1.66
CA PRO A 22 -15.47 2.93 3.05
C PRO A 22 -13.95 2.97 3.23
N CYS A 23 -13.48 3.80 4.17
CA CYS A 23 -12.06 4.01 4.39
C CYS A 23 -11.46 2.80 5.13
N ASP A 24 -10.72 1.95 4.41
CA ASP A 24 -10.04 0.81 5.00
C ASP A 24 -8.51 0.91 4.80
N PRO A 25 -7.70 0.91 5.87
CA PRO A 25 -6.24 0.87 5.79
C PRO A 25 -5.76 -0.29 4.90
N GLY A 26 -4.96 0.05 3.89
CA GLY A 26 -4.36 -0.93 2.98
C GLY A 26 -5.22 -1.32 1.79
N MET A 27 -6.38 -0.71 1.57
CA MET A 27 -7.15 -0.88 0.33
C MET A 27 -6.46 -0.24 -0.89
N LYS A 28 -6.80 -0.72 -2.10
CA LYS A 28 -6.29 -0.14 -3.35
C LYS A 28 -6.64 1.35 -3.43
N GLY A 29 -5.61 2.20 -3.52
CA GLY A 29 -5.75 3.66 -3.52
C GLY A 29 -5.48 4.36 -2.17
N CYS A 30 -5.35 3.60 -1.08
CA CYS A 30 -4.89 4.12 0.21
C CYS A 30 -3.40 4.48 0.16
N VAL A 31 -2.99 5.54 0.87
CA VAL A 31 -1.58 5.98 0.92
C VAL A 31 -0.63 4.94 1.54
N LEU A 32 -1.18 4.06 2.39
CA LEU A 32 -0.47 2.97 3.04
C LEU A 32 -0.33 1.72 2.16
N HIS A 33 -1.15 1.62 1.10
CA HIS A 33 -1.19 0.45 0.22
C HIS A 33 0.14 0.30 -0.52
N GLY A 34 0.77 -0.86 -0.38
CA GLY A 34 2.09 -1.13 -0.96
C GLY A 34 3.28 -0.52 -0.21
N ARG A 35 3.06 0.10 0.97
CA ARG A 35 4.13 0.62 1.83
C ARG A 35 4.31 -0.15 3.13
N PHE A 36 3.22 -0.71 3.65
CA PHE A 36 3.21 -1.45 4.92
C PHE A 36 2.69 -2.86 4.72
N VAL A 37 3.12 -3.78 5.58
CA VAL A 37 2.64 -5.16 5.62
C VAL A 37 1.41 -5.20 6.53
N PHE A 38 0.28 -5.62 5.99
CA PHE A 38 -0.95 -5.85 6.74
C PHE A 38 -1.08 -7.33 7.12
N ILE A 39 -1.82 -7.61 8.21
CA ILE A 39 -2.16 -8.98 8.62
C ILE A 39 -2.97 -9.68 7.51
N ASN A 40 -3.88 -8.95 6.88
CA ASN A 40 -4.60 -9.44 5.72
C ASN A 40 -3.67 -9.45 4.49
N LYS A 41 -3.39 -10.64 3.96
CA LYS A 41 -2.51 -10.85 2.81
C LYS A 41 -3.04 -10.24 1.52
N ASP A 42 -4.36 -10.13 1.35
CA ASP A 42 -4.98 -9.57 0.14
C ASP A 42 -4.63 -8.08 -0.04
N LYS A 43 -4.34 -7.38 1.06
CA LYS A 43 -3.93 -5.97 1.06
C LYS A 43 -2.45 -5.78 0.71
N ASN A 44 -1.67 -6.86 0.70
CA ASN A 44 -0.22 -6.84 0.48
C ASN A 44 0.18 -7.15 -0.96
N THR A 45 -0.77 -7.40 -1.86
CA THR A 45 -0.50 -7.75 -3.27
C THR A 45 0.42 -6.73 -3.93
N ARG A 46 0.10 -5.43 -3.80
CA ARG A 46 0.90 -4.36 -4.41
C ARG A 46 2.31 -4.22 -3.82
N LEU A 47 2.47 -4.56 -2.53
CA LEU A 47 3.77 -4.57 -1.85
C LEU A 47 4.64 -5.69 -2.42
N ARG A 48 4.07 -6.89 -2.56
CA ARG A 48 4.73 -8.06 -3.14
C ARG A 48 5.15 -7.81 -4.58
N GLU A 49 4.24 -7.30 -5.42
CA GLU A 49 4.55 -6.90 -6.80
C GLU A 49 5.68 -5.86 -6.89
N LYS A 50 5.80 -4.96 -5.90
CA LYS A 50 6.90 -3.99 -5.85
C LYS A 50 8.23 -4.69 -5.56
N GLN A 51 8.24 -5.56 -4.55
CA GLN A 51 9.43 -6.32 -4.16
C GLN A 51 9.90 -7.27 -5.27
N ASP A 52 8.96 -7.91 -5.97
CA ASP A 52 9.28 -8.83 -7.06
C ASP A 52 9.96 -8.09 -8.23
N ARG A 53 9.52 -6.87 -8.54
CA ARG A 53 10.18 -6.02 -9.56
C ARG A 53 11.56 -5.54 -9.12
N GLU A 54 11.70 -5.11 -7.87
CA GLU A 54 13.00 -4.68 -7.35
C GLU A 54 14.03 -5.82 -7.39
N LYS A 55 13.60 -7.05 -7.07
CA LYS A 55 14.48 -8.22 -7.16
C LYS A 55 14.90 -8.59 -8.57
N THR A 56 14.06 -8.37 -9.58
CA THR A 56 14.46 -8.67 -10.96
C THR A 56 15.54 -7.71 -11.44
N ASP A 57 15.46 -6.44 -11.03
CA ASP A 57 16.46 -5.43 -11.41
C ASP A 57 17.85 -5.71 -10.82
N ASP A 58 17.93 -6.33 -9.63
CA ASP A 58 19.22 -6.69 -9.00
C ASP A 58 19.87 -7.96 -9.62
N VAL A 59 19.08 -8.86 -10.24
CA VAL A 59 19.59 -10.13 -10.79
C VAL A 59 20.26 -9.95 -12.16
N ASP A 60 19.90 -8.91 -12.91
CA ASP A 60 20.47 -8.64 -14.23
C ASP A 60 21.90 -8.04 -14.16
N ASP A 61 22.30 -7.45 -13.02
CA ASP A 61 23.66 -6.92 -12.81
C ASP A 61 24.66 -8.04 -12.42
N GLU A 62 24.21 -9.09 -11.72
CA GLU A 62 25.06 -10.21 -11.29
C GLU A 62 25.32 -11.25 -12.39
N ASN A 63 24.51 -11.31 -13.46
CA ASN A 63 24.65 -12.29 -14.55
C ASN A 63 25.50 -11.80 -15.75
N THR A 64 26.03 -10.58 -15.71
CA THR A 64 26.91 -10.04 -16.77
C THR A 64 28.37 -9.93 -16.28
N SER A 65 28.98 -11.06 -15.90
CA SER A 65 30.43 -11.17 -15.65
C SER A 65 30.99 -12.53 -16.05
#